data_AF-A0A349UKW2-F1
#
_entry.id   AF-A0A349UKW2-F1
#
_cell.length_a   1.000
_cell.length_b   1.000
_cell.length_c   1.000
_cell.angle_alpha   90.00
_cell.angle_beta   90.00
_cell.angle_gamma   90.00
#
_symmetry.space_group_name_H-M   'P 1'
#
loop_
_entity.id
_entity.type
_entity.pdbx_description
1 polymer ?
#
loop_
_entity_poly.entity_id
_entity_poly.type
_entity_poly.pdbx_seq_one_letter_code
_entity_poly.pdbx_strand_id
1 'polypeptide(L)'
;MPKCQMIVPEDVRKPGMLEFQPIPLNQYNKTVKDELKRYSKEDLLRVQRDMAILRTFETMLNEVKLRGAYQGIEYNHRGPAHLSIGQESAAVGQAMHLGVDDHIYG
;
A
#
# COMPACT_ATOMS: atom_id res chain seq x y z
N MET A 1 -6.11 15.92 -13.29
CA MET A 1 -7.54 15.73 -13.66
C MET A 1 -7.94 16.81 -14.63
N PRO A 2 -8.59 16.49 -15.76
CA PRO A 2 -9.06 17.51 -16.68
C PRO A 2 -10.09 18.41 -16.00
N LYS A 3 -10.05 19.72 -16.30
CA LYS A 3 -10.99 20.71 -15.74
C LYS A 3 -12.44 20.47 -16.17
N CYS A 4 -12.64 19.77 -17.28
CA CYS A 4 -13.95 19.38 -17.78
C CYS A 4 -13.83 18.05 -18.53
N GLN A 5 -14.72 17.11 -18.23
CA GLN A 5 -14.88 15.86 -18.96
C GLN A 5 -16.30 15.86 -19.52
N MET A 6 -16.45 16.07 -20.84
CA MET A 6 -17.76 16.03 -21.49
C MET A 6 -18.22 14.57 -21.58
N ILE A 7 -19.39 14.27 -21.03
CA ILE A 7 -20.05 12.97 -21.14
C ILE A 7 -21.30 13.18 -21.98
N VAL A 8 -21.33 12.60 -23.19
CA VAL A 8 -22.48 12.66 -24.09
C VAL A 8 -23.31 11.38 -23.91
N PRO A 9 -24.53 11.44 -23.34
CA PRO A 9 -25.33 10.26 -23.05
C PRO A 9 -25.63 9.40 -24.29
N GLU A 10 -25.80 10.05 -25.44
CA GLU A 10 -26.04 9.40 -26.74
C GLU A 10 -24.88 8.53 -27.20
N ASP A 11 -23.64 8.83 -26.76
CA ASP A 11 -22.44 8.07 -27.09
C ASP A 11 -22.13 7.01 -26.04
N VAL A 12 -22.13 7.36 -24.76
CA VAL A 12 -21.75 6.44 -23.68
C VAL A 12 -22.81 5.39 -23.37
N ARG A 13 -24.04 5.56 -23.89
CA ARG A 13 -25.14 4.58 -23.76
C ARG A 13 -25.50 3.90 -25.08
N LYS A 14 -24.65 3.97 -26.11
CA LYS A 14 -24.89 3.26 -27.38
C LYS A 14 -25.07 1.75 -27.12
N PRO A 15 -26.11 1.12 -27.70
CA PRO A 15 -26.23 -0.33 -27.69
C PRO A 15 -24.98 -0.96 -28.31
N GLY A 16 -24.43 -1.98 -27.66
CA GLY A 16 -23.23 -2.67 -28.10
C GLY A 16 -22.95 -3.89 -27.24
N MET A 17 -21.95 -4.67 -27.65
CA MET A 17 -21.47 -5.83 -26.90
C MET A 17 -20.00 -5.59 -26.53
N LEU A 18 -19.68 -5.80 -25.26
CA LEU A 18 -18.30 -5.73 -24.78
C LEU A 18 -17.69 -7.12 -24.89
N GLU A 19 -16.64 -7.26 -25.70
CA GLU A 19 -15.76 -8.42 -25.67
C GLU A 19 -14.58 -8.11 -24.76
N PHE A 20 -14.33 -8.95 -23.76
CA PHE A 20 -13.18 -8.82 -22.88
C PHE A 20 -12.38 -10.11 -22.85
N GLN A 21 -11.05 -9.95 -22.77
CA GLN A 21 -10.16 -11.05 -22.44
C GLN A 21 -10.40 -11.47 -20.99
N PRO A 22 -10.31 -12.78 -20.66
CA PRO A 22 -10.43 -13.24 -19.29
C PRO A 22 -9.49 -12.46 -18.35
N ILE A 23 -10.03 -11.96 -17.24
CA ILE A 23 -9.25 -11.19 -16.26
C ILE A 23 -8.49 -12.19 -15.38
N PRO A 24 -7.15 -12.15 -15.34
CA PRO A 24 -6.39 -13.05 -14.49
C PRO A 24 -6.66 -12.72 -13.01
N LEU A 25 -7.14 -13.70 -12.25
CA LEU A 25 -7.37 -13.59 -10.81
C LEU A 25 -6.26 -14.29 -10.03
N ASN A 26 -5.63 -13.58 -9.10
CA ASN A 26 -4.66 -14.14 -8.13
C ASN A 26 -3.56 -15.01 -8.77
N GLN A 27 -3.11 -14.66 -9.98
CA GLN A 27 -2.15 -15.47 -10.76
C GLN A 27 -0.70 -15.29 -10.30
N TYR A 28 -0.44 -14.40 -9.34
CA TYR A 28 0.90 -14.21 -8.81
C TYR A 28 1.29 -15.39 -7.92
N ASN A 29 2.20 -16.23 -8.43
CA ASN A 29 2.67 -17.45 -7.76
C ASN A 29 4.20 -17.56 -7.73
N LYS A 30 4.91 -16.45 -8.01
CA LYS A 30 6.37 -16.41 -8.01
C LYS A 30 6.91 -16.65 -6.61
N THR A 31 7.94 -17.48 -6.52
CA THR A 31 8.66 -17.69 -5.26
C THR A 31 9.68 -16.56 -5.04
N VAL A 32 10.20 -16.44 -3.81
CA VAL A 32 11.34 -15.55 -3.53
C VAL A 32 12.53 -15.86 -4.44
N LYS A 33 12.77 -17.14 -4.77
CA LYS A 33 13.83 -17.55 -5.70
C LYS A 33 13.60 -17.03 -7.12
N ASP A 34 12.34 -16.93 -7.55
CA ASP A 34 12.00 -16.36 -8.86
C ASP A 34 12.14 -14.84 -8.87
N GLU A 35 11.78 -14.16 -7.77
CA GLU A 35 11.93 -12.71 -7.66
C GLU A 35 13.38 -12.26 -7.52
N LEU A 36 14.29 -13.12 -7.05
CA LEU A 36 15.74 -12.84 -7.07
C LEU A 36 16.31 -12.68 -8.49
N LYS A 37 15.56 -13.04 -9.54
CA LYS A 37 15.92 -12.73 -10.94
C LYS A 37 15.59 -11.29 -11.32
N ARG A 38 14.78 -10.59 -10.52
CA ARG A 38 14.28 -9.22 -10.76
C ARG A 38 14.82 -8.21 -9.76
N TYR A 39 14.96 -8.63 -8.50
CA TYR A 39 15.43 -7.80 -7.40
C TYR A 39 16.68 -8.41 -6.77
N SER A 40 17.56 -7.56 -6.26
CA SER A 40 18.70 -8.05 -5.47
C SER A 40 18.23 -8.62 -4.13
N LYS A 41 19.09 -9.39 -3.48
CA LYS A 41 18.82 -9.87 -2.11
C LYS A 41 18.65 -8.69 -1.16
N GLU A 42 19.47 -7.66 -1.35
CA GLU A 42 19.49 -6.44 -0.55
C GLU A 42 18.18 -5.68 -0.69
N ASP A 43 17.60 -5.59 -1.89
CA ASP A 43 16.28 -4.98 -2.12
C ASP A 43 15.19 -5.73 -1.35
N LEU A 44 15.14 -7.06 -1.46
CA LEU A 44 14.12 -7.86 -0.79
C LEU A 44 14.25 -7.81 0.75
N LEU A 45 15.47 -7.76 1.27
CA LEU A 45 15.72 -7.56 2.70
C LEU A 45 15.28 -6.15 3.14
N ARG A 46 15.53 -5.13 2.32
CA ARG A 46 15.09 -3.76 2.60
C ARG A 46 13.56 -3.66 2.64
N VAL A 47 12.86 -4.28 1.70
CA VAL A 47 11.39 -4.36 1.70
C VAL A 47 10.85 -4.96 2.99
N GLN A 48 11.40 -6.11 3.38
CA GLN A 48 10.97 -6.81 4.57
C GLN A 48 11.26 -6.00 5.84
N ARG A 49 12.42 -5.35 5.91
CA ARG A 49 12.79 -4.43 7.00
C ARG A 49 11.81 -3.26 7.08
N ASP A 50 11.54 -2.58 5.97
CA ASP A 50 10.72 -1.37 5.96
C ASP A 50 9.27 -1.71 6.33
N MET A 51 8.73 -2.85 5.89
CA MET A 51 7.43 -3.34 6.35
C MET A 51 7.42 -3.68 7.85
N ALA A 52 8.49 -4.29 8.37
CA ALA A 52 8.60 -4.60 9.80
C ALA A 52 8.67 -3.34 10.67
N ILE A 53 9.35 -2.28 10.18
CA ILE A 53 9.39 -0.98 10.86
C ILE A 53 7.99 -0.38 10.92
N LEU A 54 7.25 -0.34 9.81
CA LEU A 54 5.86 0.15 9.79
C LEU A 54 4.99 -0.65 10.76
N ARG A 55 5.00 -1.98 10.66
CA ARG A 55 4.25 -2.84 11.58
C ARG A 55 4.56 -2.54 13.05
N THR A 56 5.84 -2.35 13.37
CA THR A 56 6.29 -2.08 14.74
C THR A 56 5.77 -0.74 15.24
N PHE A 57 5.86 0.30 14.41
CA PHE A 57 5.34 1.63 14.72
C PHE A 57 3.82 1.61 14.94
N GLU A 58 3.08 1.01 14.01
CA GLU A 58 1.63 0.91 14.08
C GLU A 58 1.17 0.10 15.30
N THR A 59 1.87 -0.99 15.61
CA THR A 59 1.60 -1.81 16.81
C THR A 59 1.89 -1.02 18.09
N MET A 60 2.98 -0.26 18.13
CA MET A 60 3.30 0.61 19.26
C MET A 60 2.20 1.65 19.47
N LEU A 61 1.74 2.31 18.41
CA LEU A 61 0.67 3.30 18.53
C LEU A 61 -0.64 2.66 18.99
N ASN A 62 -0.95 1.45 18.51
CA ASN A 62 -2.10 0.68 18.99
C ASN A 62 -2.03 0.39 20.49
N GLU A 63 -0.88 -0.07 20.98
CA GLU A 63 -0.62 -0.33 22.40
C GLU A 63 -0.81 0.93 23.25
N VAL A 64 -0.23 2.06 22.82
CA VAL A 64 -0.45 3.37 23.44
C VAL A 64 -1.94 3.72 23.50
N LYS A 65 -2.68 3.53 22.40
CA LYS A 65 -4.12 3.87 22.33
C LYS A 65 -4.97 3.03 23.28
N LEU A 66 -4.65 1.75 23.40
CA LEU A 66 -5.44 0.80 24.18
C LEU A 66 -5.06 0.78 25.66
N ARG A 67 -3.77 0.96 25.97
CA ARG A 67 -3.21 0.74 27.31
C ARG A 67 -2.61 2.00 27.94
N GLY A 68 -2.46 3.09 27.19
CA GLY A 68 -1.84 4.33 27.66
C GLY A 68 -0.32 4.24 27.86
N ALA A 69 0.31 3.16 27.42
CA ALA A 69 1.75 2.95 27.55
C ALA A 69 2.27 2.00 26.46
N TYR A 70 3.56 2.12 26.15
CA TYR A 70 4.30 1.16 25.34
C TYR A 70 5.63 0.84 26.02
N GLN A 71 5.92 -0.45 26.21
CA GLN A 71 7.15 -0.91 26.89
C GLN A 71 7.38 -0.22 28.25
N GLY A 72 6.31 0.04 29.00
CA GLY A 72 6.37 0.72 30.31
C GLY A 72 6.55 2.24 30.26
N ILE A 73 6.65 2.83 29.06
CA ILE A 73 6.67 4.27 28.87
C ILE A 73 5.23 4.76 28.72
N GLU A 74 4.76 5.55 29.69
CA GLU A 74 3.41 6.12 29.65
C GLU A 74 3.30 7.24 28.62
N TYR A 75 2.24 7.19 27.82
CA TYR A 75 1.89 8.26 26.89
C TYR A 75 0.38 8.22 26.61
N ASN A 76 -0.29 9.33 26.90
CA ASN A 76 -1.72 9.47 26.66
C ASN A 76 -1.99 10.16 25.32
N HIS A 77 -2.24 9.37 24.28
CA HIS A 77 -2.57 9.90 22.96
C HIS A 77 -4.06 10.27 22.86
N ARG A 78 -4.36 11.56 22.99
CA ARG A 78 -5.74 12.11 23.07
C ARG A 78 -6.47 12.20 21.72
N GLY A 79 -5.78 12.04 20.60
CA GLY A 79 -6.36 12.12 19.24
C GLY A 79 -6.84 10.77 18.69
N PRO A 80 -7.59 10.76 17.56
CA PRO A 80 -7.85 9.54 16.82
C PRO A 80 -6.55 9.00 16.20
N ALA A 81 -6.45 7.67 16.09
CA ALA A 81 -5.35 7.01 15.38
C ALA A 81 -5.94 6.10 14.30
N HIS A 82 -5.51 6.29 13.05
CA HIS A 82 -5.83 5.40 11.94
C HIS A 82 -4.62 4.53 11.72
N LEU A 83 -4.78 3.23 11.87
CA LEU A 83 -3.68 2.28 11.81
C LEU A 83 -3.69 1.53 10.48
N SER A 84 -2.54 1.41 9.83
CA SER A 84 -2.40 0.71 8.55
C SER A 84 -1.87 -0.72 8.72
N ILE A 85 -2.15 -1.36 9.87
CA ILE A 85 -1.71 -2.74 10.15
C ILE A 85 -2.29 -3.68 9.09
N GLY A 86 -1.42 -4.40 8.39
CA GLY A 86 -1.78 -5.29 7.28
C GLY A 86 -1.74 -4.64 5.90
N GLN A 87 -1.42 -3.34 5.82
CA GLN A 87 -1.26 -2.59 4.57
C GLN A 87 0.19 -2.16 4.31
N GLU A 88 1.17 -2.75 5.01
CA GLU A 88 2.57 -2.34 4.91
C GLU A 88 3.14 -2.53 3.50
N SER A 89 2.69 -3.58 2.80
CA SER A 89 3.09 -3.86 1.42
C SER A 89 2.60 -2.82 0.43
N ALA A 90 1.47 -2.15 0.70
CA ALA A 90 0.97 -1.07 -0.15
C ALA A 90 1.90 0.14 -0.07
N ALA A 91 2.22 0.59 1.15
CA ALA A 91 3.10 1.74 1.36
C ALA A 91 4.53 1.47 0.87
N VAL A 92 5.13 0.35 1.29
CA VAL A 92 6.52 0.00 0.92
C VAL A 92 6.63 -0.34 -0.56
N GLY A 93 5.67 -1.10 -1.11
CA GLY A 93 5.67 -1.50 -2.51
C GLY A 93 5.56 -0.32 -3.47
N GLN A 94 4.73 0.67 -3.14
CA GLN A 94 4.64 1.94 -3.89
C GLN A 94 5.94 2.73 -3.79
N ALA A 95 6.42 2.99 -2.56
CA ALA A 95 7.61 3.80 -2.33
C ALA A 95 8.89 3.22 -2.96
N MET A 96 8.98 1.89 -3.07
CA MET A 96 10.13 1.20 -3.67
C MET A 96 10.47 1.63 -5.10
N HIS A 97 9.49 2.12 -5.85
CA HIS A 97 9.65 2.48 -7.25
C HIS A 97 9.83 3.99 -7.45
N LEU A 98 9.84 4.75 -6.35
CA LEU A 98 9.88 6.20 -6.34
C LEU A 98 11.25 6.69 -5.85
N GLY A 99 11.71 7.79 -6.43
CA GLY A 99 12.81 8.59 -5.93
C GLY A 99 12.37 9.54 -4.82
N VAL A 100 13.34 10.18 -4.16
CA VAL A 100 13.08 11.17 -3.10
C VAL A 100 12.42 12.45 -3.62
N ASP A 101 12.51 12.71 -4.92
CA ASP A 101 11.92 13.87 -5.59
C ASP A 101 10.52 13.58 -6.16
N ASP A 102 10.05 12.33 -6.11
CA ASP A 102 8.71 11.97 -6.56
C ASP A 102 7.65 12.38 -5.54
N HIS A 103 6.51 12.84 -6.04
CA HIS A 103 5.42 13.32 -5.20
C HIS A 103 4.41 12.21 -4.92
N ILE A 104 4.05 12.04 -3.64
CA ILE A 104 2.96 11.18 -3.18
C ILE A 104 1.88 12.06 -2.55
N TYR A 105 0.62 11.84 -2.96
CA TYR A 105 -0.55 12.50 -2.37
C TYR A 105 -1.42 11.42 -1.72
N GLY A 106 -1.64 11.54 -0.40
CA GLY A 106 -2.40 10.60 0.43
C GLY A 106 -3.61 11.26 1.09
#